data_AF-A0A1A9V879-F1
#
_entry.id   AF-A0A1A9V879-F1
#
_cell.length_a   1.000
_cell.length_b   1.000
_cell.length_c   1.000
_cell.angle_alpha   90.00
_cell.angle_beta   90.00
_cell.angle_gamma   90.00
#
_symmetry.space_group_name_H-M   'P 1'
#
loop_
_entity.id
_entity.type
_entity.pdbx_description
1 polymer ?
#
loop_
_entity_poly.entity_id
_entity_poly.type
_entity_poly.pdbx_seq_one_letter_code
_entity_poly.pdbx_strand_id
1 'polypeptide(L)'
;MTKGGNKKLARELLERTFENIKRTQIERLNLGKGENIIVDPYALLLQAIENCRPLLNVTAIKRGGVTYQVPVSVTEKHSYFLSMKWLLEAAREKVRKIHLREKLAWEILDAAHGQGRVTKRENDLHKLCEDTTDGVKCYVILIAPSRYLLTLRKLFAFISQIGASNKVNKNY
;
A
#
# COMPACT_ATOMS: atom_id res chain seq x y z
N MET A 1 1.15 -9.40 15.94
CA MET A 1 2.14 -8.93 16.94
C MET A 1 2.26 -9.91 18.12
N THR A 2 1.16 -10.46 18.62
CA THR A 2 1.17 -11.63 19.51
C THR A 2 1.89 -12.83 18.86
N LYS A 3 2.62 -13.61 19.67
CA LYS A 3 3.17 -14.93 19.32
C LYS A 3 2.76 -15.91 20.42
N GLY A 4 2.34 -17.11 20.05
CA GLY A 4 1.97 -18.17 21.02
C GLY A 4 0.87 -17.77 22.01
N GLY A 5 -0.06 -16.90 21.63
CA GLY A 5 -1.17 -16.49 22.49
C GLY A 5 -0.82 -15.50 23.61
N ASN A 6 0.43 -15.08 23.75
CA ASN A 6 0.83 -14.15 24.82
C ASN A 6 0.35 -12.70 24.52
N LYS A 7 -0.87 -12.38 24.98
CA LYS A 7 -1.50 -11.06 24.82
C LYS A 7 -0.88 -9.99 25.73
N LYS A 8 -0.43 -10.37 26.93
CA LYS A 8 0.13 -9.44 27.93
C LYS A 8 1.41 -8.78 27.41
N LEU A 9 2.35 -9.60 26.91
CA LEU A 9 3.60 -9.10 26.34
C LEU A 9 3.36 -8.23 25.10
N ALA A 10 2.38 -8.59 24.27
CA ALA A 10 2.05 -7.80 23.08
C ALA A 10 1.49 -6.42 23.44
N ARG A 11 0.63 -6.34 24.46
CA ARG A 11 0.12 -5.08 24.99
C ARG A 11 1.25 -4.21 25.55
N GLU A 12 2.09 -4.79 26.39
CA GLU A 12 3.25 -4.10 26.97
C GLU A 12 4.22 -3.56 25.89
N LEU A 13 4.44 -4.33 24.82
CA LEU A 13 5.29 -3.89 23.72
C LEU A 13 4.71 -2.68 22.98
N LEU A 14 3.39 -2.65 22.74
CA LEU A 14 2.75 -1.49 22.11
C LEU A 14 2.79 -0.27 23.00
N GLU A 15 2.48 -0.42 24.28
CA GLU A 15 2.51 0.68 25.24
C GLU A 15 3.89 1.34 25.28
N ARG A 16 4.96 0.53 25.35
CA ARG A 16 6.35 1.03 25.27
C ARG A 16 6.68 1.66 23.92
N THR A 17 6.09 1.17 22.83
CA THR A 17 6.28 1.76 21.49
C THR A 17 5.64 3.15 21.42
N PHE A 18 4.40 3.29 21.89
CA PHE A 18 3.70 4.57 21.93
C PHE A 18 4.37 5.57 22.86
N GLU A 19 4.93 5.12 23.98
CA GLU A 19 5.74 5.96 24.84
C GLU A 19 6.97 6.50 24.10
N ASN A 20 7.68 5.65 23.35
CA ASN A 20 8.82 6.08 22.54
C ASN A 20 8.42 7.11 21.46
N ILE A 21 7.32 6.86 20.74
CA ILE A 21 6.79 7.79 19.73
C ILE A 21 6.50 9.14 20.38
N LYS A 22 5.79 9.14 21.51
CA LYS A 22 5.42 10.36 22.23
C LYS A 22 6.64 11.13 22.71
N ARG A 23 7.65 10.45 23.26
CA ARG A 23 8.93 11.07 23.65
C ARG A 23 9.61 11.75 22.47
N THR A 24 9.75 11.05 21.34
CA THR A 24 10.37 11.61 20.13
C THR A 24 9.58 12.80 19.57
N GLN A 25 8.25 12.77 19.58
CA GLN A 25 7.44 13.88 19.07
C GLN A 25 7.47 15.11 19.99
N ILE A 26 7.43 14.91 21.31
CA ILE A 26 7.57 16.03 22.28
C ILE A 26 8.94 16.68 22.15
N GLU A 27 10.01 15.89 21.99
CA GLU A 27 11.35 16.41 21.76
C GLU A 27 11.41 17.27 20.49
N ARG A 28 10.82 16.80 19.39
CA ARG A 28 10.74 17.57 18.13
C ARG A 28 9.95 18.86 18.28
N LEU A 29 8.85 18.84 19.03
CA LEU A 29 8.02 20.01 19.31
C LEU A 29 8.80 21.06 20.09
N ASN A 30 9.51 20.66 21.15
CA ASN A 30 10.32 21.56 21.97
C ASN A 30 11.48 22.19 21.20
N LEU A 31 12.02 21.48 20.20
CA LEU A 31 13.09 21.98 19.33
C LEU A 31 12.59 22.93 18.22
N GLY A 32 11.27 23.14 18.09
CA GLY A 32 10.69 24.02 17.06
C GLY A 32 10.86 23.50 15.62
N LYS A 33 11.13 22.21 15.42
CA LYS A 33 11.48 21.61 14.11
C LYS A 33 10.26 21.19 13.27
N GLY A 34 9.15 21.94 13.28
CA GLY A 34 8.01 21.70 12.39
C GLY A 34 6.71 22.34 12.87
N GLU A 35 5.91 22.82 11.93
CA GLU A 35 4.68 23.61 12.20
C GLU A 35 3.44 22.73 12.48
N ASN A 36 3.49 21.42 12.21
CA ASN A 36 2.33 20.50 12.32
C ASN A 36 2.70 19.15 12.95
N ILE A 37 3.24 19.16 14.17
CA ILE A 37 3.65 17.93 14.85
C ILE A 37 2.47 17.32 15.62
N ILE A 38 2.00 16.16 15.16
CA ILE A 38 0.99 15.37 15.87
C ILE A 38 1.67 14.62 17.02
N VAL A 39 1.26 14.92 18.26
CA VAL A 39 1.83 14.28 19.47
C VAL A 39 1.10 12.99 19.84
N ASP A 40 -0.16 12.84 19.44
CA ASP A 40 -0.96 11.65 19.76
C ASP A 40 -0.46 10.42 18.97
N PRO A 41 0.02 9.36 19.65
CA PRO A 41 0.52 8.16 18.99
C PRO A 41 -0.58 7.37 18.27
N TYR A 42 -1.85 7.48 18.69
CA TYR A 42 -2.95 6.79 18.03
C TYR A 42 -3.26 7.42 16.67
N ALA A 43 -3.37 8.75 16.62
CA ALA A 43 -3.51 9.48 15.37
C ALA A 43 -2.37 9.18 14.38
N LEU A 44 -1.13 9.17 14.85
CA LEU A 44 0.03 8.81 14.01
C LEU A 44 -0.03 7.39 13.48
N LEU A 45 -0.46 6.42 14.30
CA LEU A 45 -0.62 5.04 13.84
C LEU A 45 -1.70 4.92 12.77
N LEU A 46 -2.85 5.60 12.94
CA LEU A 46 -3.91 5.59 11.94
C LEU A 46 -3.44 6.21 10.62
N GLN A 47 -2.76 7.37 10.69
CA GLN A 47 -2.17 8.02 9.53
C GLN A 47 -1.14 7.12 8.82
N ALA A 48 -0.26 6.47 9.58
CA ALA A 48 0.71 5.52 9.03
C ALA A 48 0.03 4.35 8.32
N ILE A 49 -1.07 3.82 8.88
CA ILE A 49 -1.84 2.73 8.29
C ILE A 49 -2.49 3.16 6.97
N GLU A 50 -3.09 4.34 6.92
CA GLU A 50 -3.71 4.88 5.69
C GLU A 50 -2.67 5.09 4.58
N ASN A 51 -1.50 5.64 4.92
CA ASN A 51 -0.41 5.82 3.96
C ASN A 51 0.15 4.50 3.42
N CYS A 52 0.05 3.41 4.19
CA CYS A 52 0.57 2.09 3.80
C CYS A 52 -0.51 1.19 3.19
N ARG A 53 -1.71 1.70 2.95
CA ARG A 53 -2.90 0.93 2.56
C ARG A 53 -2.92 0.63 1.05
N PRO A 54 -2.76 -0.63 0.60
CA PRO A 54 -2.86 -0.95 -0.82
C PRO A 54 -4.32 -1.09 -1.27
N LEU A 55 -4.70 -0.44 -2.36
CA LEU A 55 -6.05 -0.55 -2.94
C LEU A 55 -6.17 -1.70 -3.95
N LEU A 56 -5.06 -1.99 -4.64
CA LEU A 56 -4.95 -3.04 -5.65
C LEU A 56 -3.91 -4.07 -5.21
N ASN A 57 -4.12 -5.30 -5.63
CA ASN A 57 -3.14 -6.37 -5.50
C ASN A 57 -3.05 -7.15 -6.80
N VAL A 58 -1.92 -7.80 -7.03
CA VAL A 58 -1.68 -8.56 -8.25
C VAL A 58 -1.86 -10.04 -7.98
N THR A 59 -2.67 -10.70 -8.81
CA THR A 59 -2.89 -12.15 -8.78
C THR A 59 -2.35 -12.78 -10.05
N ALA A 60 -1.67 -13.93 -9.92
CA ALA A 60 -1.18 -14.67 -11.07
C ALA A 60 -2.27 -15.59 -11.61
N ILE A 61 -2.60 -15.46 -12.88
CA ILE A 61 -3.58 -16.30 -13.59
C ILE A 61 -2.85 -17.02 -14.72
N LYS A 62 -3.00 -18.35 -14.79
CA LYS A 62 -2.41 -19.16 -15.85
C LYS A 62 -3.39 -19.33 -17.01
N ARG A 63 -2.97 -19.01 -18.24
CA ARG A 63 -3.72 -19.29 -19.47
C ARG A 63 -2.78 -19.67 -20.60
N GLY A 64 -3.13 -20.73 -21.34
CA GLY A 64 -2.37 -21.17 -22.53
C GLY A 64 -0.91 -21.52 -22.24
N GLY A 65 -0.60 -22.03 -21.05
CA GLY A 65 0.78 -22.39 -20.65
C GLY A 65 1.61 -21.25 -20.04
N VAL A 66 1.18 -19.99 -20.17
CA VAL A 66 1.87 -18.81 -19.61
C VAL A 66 1.10 -18.26 -18.39
N THR A 67 1.82 -17.76 -17.40
CA THR A 67 1.25 -17.09 -16.21
C THR A 67 1.30 -15.58 -16.38
N TYR A 68 0.13 -14.95 -16.35
CA TYR A 68 -0.01 -13.50 -16.40
C TYR A 68 -0.31 -12.95 -15.02
N GLN A 69 0.21 -11.78 -14.74
CA GLN A 69 -0.18 -11.00 -13.58
C GLN A 69 -1.44 -10.21 -13.95
N VAL A 70 -2.43 -10.16 -13.05
CA VAL A 70 -3.66 -9.40 -13.25
C VAL A 70 -3.96 -8.63 -11.96
N PRO A 71 -4.14 -7.29 -12.03
CA PRO A 71 -4.49 -6.49 -10.87
C PRO A 71 -5.96 -6.72 -10.50
N VAL A 72 -6.20 -6.86 -9.21
CA VAL A 72 -7.51 -7.12 -8.59
C VAL A 72 -7.69 -6.15 -7.43
N SER A 73 -8.88 -5.58 -7.32
CA SER A 73 -9.25 -4.70 -6.19
C SER A 73 -9.29 -5.46 -4.87
N VAL A 74 -8.67 -4.89 -3.83
CA VAL A 74 -8.62 -5.49 -2.50
C VAL A 74 -9.77 -4.99 -1.65
N THR A 75 -10.42 -5.89 -0.90
CA THR A 75 -11.43 -5.51 0.10
C THR A 75 -10.80 -4.71 1.24
N GLU A 76 -11.51 -3.71 1.78
CA GLU A 76 -10.98 -2.82 2.82
C GLU A 76 -10.40 -3.56 4.03
N LYS A 77 -11.13 -4.56 4.55
CA LYS A 77 -10.67 -5.39 5.68
C LYS A 77 -9.32 -6.03 5.40
N HIS A 78 -9.10 -6.49 4.17
CA HIS A 78 -7.85 -7.13 3.77
C HIS A 78 -6.74 -6.09 3.53
N SER A 79 -7.10 -4.91 3.04
CA SER A 79 -6.19 -3.78 2.86
C SER A 79 -5.61 -3.30 4.20
N TYR A 80 -6.45 -3.11 5.22
CA TYR A 80 -6.01 -2.82 6.60
C TYR A 80 -5.14 -3.94 7.20
N PHE A 81 -5.46 -5.20 6.90
CA PHE A 81 -4.66 -6.33 7.36
C PHE A 81 -3.26 -6.32 6.72
N LEU A 82 -3.16 -6.01 5.42
CA LEU A 82 -1.89 -5.94 4.70
C LEU A 82 -1.00 -4.82 5.23
N SER A 83 -1.54 -3.62 5.45
CA SER A 83 -0.75 -2.49 5.98
C SER A 83 -0.20 -2.78 7.38
N MET A 84 -1.03 -3.29 8.30
CA MET A 84 -0.58 -3.70 9.64
C MET A 84 0.46 -4.83 9.58
N LYS A 85 0.29 -5.79 8.65
CA LYS A 85 1.23 -6.88 8.44
C LYS A 85 2.58 -6.37 7.94
N TRP A 86 2.60 -5.47 6.96
CA TRP A 86 3.84 -4.93 6.42
C TRP A 86 4.62 -4.09 7.44
N LEU A 87 3.94 -3.26 8.24
CA LEU A 87 4.56 -2.55 9.36
C LEU A 87 5.25 -3.51 10.35
N LEU A 88 4.56 -4.59 10.69
CA LEU A 88 5.11 -5.59 11.61
C LEU A 88 6.27 -6.39 10.99
N GLU A 89 6.22 -6.68 9.69
CA GLU A 89 7.30 -7.35 8.96
C GLU A 89 8.55 -6.46 8.89
N ALA A 90 8.38 -5.18 8.53
CA ALA A 90 9.48 -4.22 8.46
C ALA A 90 10.18 -4.05 9.82
N ALA A 91 9.41 -3.95 10.92
CA ALA A 91 9.97 -3.84 12.26
C ALA A 91 10.69 -5.13 12.72
N ARG A 92 10.27 -6.30 12.24
CA ARG A 92 10.87 -7.61 12.57
C ARG A 92 12.13 -7.92 11.78
N GLU A 93 12.36 -7.23 10.67
CA GLU A 93 13.53 -7.45 9.84
C GLU A 93 14.83 -7.23 10.65
N LYS A 94 15.80 -8.15 10.51
CA LYS A 94 16.94 -8.32 11.42
C LYS A 94 18.03 -7.26 11.20
N VAL A 95 17.78 -6.03 11.67
CA VAL A 95 18.85 -5.09 12.03
C VAL A 95 19.36 -5.47 13.43
N ARG A 96 20.62 -5.91 13.57
CA ARG A 96 21.17 -6.35 14.86
C ARG A 96 21.19 -5.18 15.87
N LYS A 97 21.06 -5.47 17.17
CA LYS A 97 21.24 -4.59 18.35
C LYS A 97 20.07 -3.71 18.83
N ILE A 98 18.98 -3.50 18.08
CA ILE A 98 17.88 -2.60 18.49
C ILE A 98 16.64 -3.39 18.94
N HIS A 99 15.99 -2.94 20.02
CA HIS A 99 14.77 -3.57 20.54
C HIS A 99 13.58 -3.37 19.58
N LEU A 100 12.67 -4.35 19.51
CA LEU A 100 11.52 -4.30 18.59
C LEU A 100 10.63 -3.05 18.80
N ARG A 101 10.45 -2.61 20.04
CA ARG A 101 9.66 -1.41 20.40
C ARG A 101 10.23 -0.10 19.81
N GLU A 102 11.55 0.01 19.71
CA GLU A 102 12.21 1.20 19.16
C GLU A 102 12.10 1.20 17.63
N LYS A 103 12.32 0.03 17.01
CA LYS A 103 12.15 -0.13 15.56
C LYS A 103 10.71 0.13 15.11
N LEU A 104 9.74 -0.42 15.84
CA LEU A 104 8.32 -0.23 15.51
C LEU A 104 7.95 1.25 15.58
N ALA A 105 8.48 1.99 16.56
CA ALA A 105 8.27 3.42 16.68
C ALA A 105 8.83 4.20 15.47
N TRP A 106 10.05 3.88 15.03
CA TRP A 106 10.66 4.52 13.86
C TRP A 106 9.88 4.21 12.57
N GLU A 107 9.52 2.95 12.33
CA GLU A 107 8.75 2.58 11.15
C GLU A 107 7.37 3.27 11.11
N ILE A 108 6.69 3.43 12.26
CA ILE A 108 5.41 4.17 12.33
C ILE A 108 5.62 5.64 12.02
N LEU A 109 6.67 6.26 12.56
CA LEU A 109 6.98 7.68 12.31
C LEU A 109 7.30 7.92 10.83
N ASP A 110 8.17 7.08 10.25
CA ASP A 110 8.55 7.19 8.84
C ASP A 110 7.32 6.98 7.94
N ALA A 111 6.51 5.96 8.21
CA ALA A 111 5.28 5.69 7.46
C ALA A 111 4.24 6.82 7.58
N ALA A 112 4.11 7.46 8.74
CA ALA A 112 3.23 8.63 8.92
C ALA A 112 3.67 9.81 8.03
N HIS A 113 4.97 9.95 7.78
CA HIS A 113 5.53 10.94 6.86
C HIS A 113 5.54 10.48 5.38
N GLY A 114 4.99 9.30 5.07
CA GLY A 114 4.98 8.74 3.71
C GLY A 114 6.37 8.27 3.26
N GLN A 115 7.27 7.98 4.20
CA GLN A 115 8.62 7.50 3.95
C GLN A 115 8.83 6.12 4.58
N GLY A 116 9.96 5.50 4.25
CA GLY A 116 10.34 4.21 4.82
C GLY A 116 9.99 3.02 3.94
N ARG A 117 10.30 1.84 4.46
CA ARG A 117 10.28 0.58 3.70
C ARG A 117 8.87 0.14 3.34
N VAL A 118 7.91 0.40 4.23
CA VAL A 118 6.52 0.00 4.05
C VAL A 118 5.85 0.82 2.95
N THR A 119 6.00 2.14 2.97
CA THR A 119 5.48 3.01 1.92
C THR A 119 6.14 2.73 0.57
N LYS A 120 7.44 2.41 0.56
CA LYS A 120 8.10 1.96 -0.68
C LYS A 120 7.47 0.68 -1.24
N ARG A 121 7.15 -0.30 -0.39
CA ARG A 121 6.52 -1.57 -0.79
C ARG A 121 5.12 -1.35 -1.38
N GLU A 122 4.34 -0.44 -0.80
CA GLU A 122 3.03 -0.04 -1.34
C GLU A 122 3.16 0.60 -2.73
N ASN A 123 4.08 1.55 -2.88
CA ASN A 123 4.36 2.21 -4.16
C ASN A 123 4.84 1.22 -5.24
N ASP A 124 5.71 0.28 -4.88
CA ASP A 124 6.20 -0.76 -5.79
C ASP A 124 5.05 -1.66 -6.28
N LEU A 125 4.07 -1.97 -5.42
CA LEU A 125 2.86 -2.71 -5.81
C LEU A 125 1.94 -1.90 -6.70
N HIS A 126 1.78 -0.60 -6.45
CA HIS A 126 0.99 0.27 -7.31
C HIS A 126 1.60 0.41 -8.71
N LYS A 127 2.92 0.58 -8.81
CA LYS A 127 3.64 0.57 -10.10
C LYS A 127 3.47 -0.77 -10.82
N LEU A 128 3.63 -1.88 -10.10
CA LEU A 128 3.42 -3.21 -10.69
C LEU A 128 1.99 -3.38 -11.22
N CYS A 129 0.99 -2.84 -10.51
CA CYS A 129 -0.40 -2.85 -10.97
C CYS A 129 -0.58 -2.02 -12.24
N GLU A 130 -0.01 -0.82 -12.29
CA GLU A 130 -0.06 0.09 -13.45
C GLU A 130 0.57 -0.55 -14.70
N ASP A 131 1.79 -1.06 -14.56
CA ASP A 131 2.52 -1.77 -15.63
C ASP A 131 1.70 -2.96 -16.17
N THR A 132 1.08 -3.70 -15.26
CA THR A 132 0.28 -4.88 -15.61
C THR A 132 -1.03 -4.48 -16.29
N THR A 133 -1.71 -3.41 -15.86
CA THR A 133 -2.93 -2.95 -16.54
C THR A 133 -2.71 -2.55 -17.99
N ASP A 134 -1.58 -1.92 -18.29
CA ASP A 134 -1.25 -1.51 -19.66
C ASP A 134 -0.91 -2.72 -20.55
N GLY A 135 -0.26 -3.74 -19.99
CA GLY A 135 -0.06 -5.02 -20.68
C GLY A 135 -1.36 -5.82 -20.89
N VAL A 136 -2.25 -5.87 -19.89
CA VAL A 136 -3.47 -6.71 -19.92
C VAL A 136 -4.61 -6.09 -20.73
N LYS A 137 -4.65 -4.76 -20.92
CA LYS A 137 -5.58 -4.09 -21.87
C LYS A 137 -5.51 -4.68 -23.28
N CYS A 138 -4.33 -5.13 -23.71
CA CYS A 138 -4.15 -5.79 -25.00
C CYS A 138 -4.65 -7.25 -25.02
N TYR A 139 -4.70 -7.93 -23.86
CA TYR A 139 -5.02 -9.37 -23.78
C TYR A 139 -6.49 -9.70 -23.49
N VAL A 140 -7.25 -8.82 -22.83
CA VAL A 140 -8.71 -9.03 -22.65
C VAL A 140 -9.42 -9.07 -24.01
N ILE A 141 -8.88 -8.38 -25.03
CA ILE A 141 -9.36 -8.45 -26.42
C ILE A 141 -9.21 -9.86 -27.03
N LEU A 142 -8.28 -10.68 -26.53
CA LEU A 142 -7.98 -12.02 -27.05
C LEU A 142 -8.77 -13.15 -26.38
N ILE A 143 -9.63 -12.84 -25.40
CA ILE A 143 -10.43 -13.85 -24.66
C ILE A 143 -11.88 -13.95 -25.21
N ALA A 144 -12.27 -13.15 -26.20
CA ALA A 144 -13.59 -13.26 -26.81
C ALA A 144 -13.66 -14.49 -27.75
N PRO A 145 -14.60 -15.44 -27.54
CA PRO A 145 -14.85 -16.50 -28.51
C PRO A 145 -15.25 -15.89 -29.85
N SER A 146 -14.77 -16.50 -30.94
CA SER A 146 -14.76 -16.00 -32.32
C SER A 146 -16.10 -15.43 -32.87
N ARG A 147 -17.22 -15.70 -32.20
CA ARG A 147 -18.57 -15.18 -32.56
C ARG A 147 -18.83 -13.71 -32.19
N TYR A 148 -18.02 -13.07 -31.35
CA TYR A 148 -18.23 -11.66 -30.92
C TYR A 148 -17.17 -10.66 -31.43
N LEU A 149 -16.24 -11.12 -32.28
CA LEU A 149 -15.10 -10.31 -32.75
C LEU A 149 -15.51 -9.09 -33.62
N LEU A 150 -16.62 -9.18 -34.36
CA LEU A 150 -17.09 -8.05 -35.18
C LEU A 150 -17.76 -6.93 -34.38
N THR A 151 -18.47 -7.24 -33.30
CA THR A 151 -19.14 -6.25 -32.44
C THR A 151 -18.17 -5.57 -31.48
N LEU A 152 -17.20 -6.30 -30.94
CA LEU A 152 -16.19 -5.74 -30.04
C LEU A 152 -15.18 -4.82 -30.76
N ARG A 153 -14.83 -5.06 -32.03
CA ARG A 153 -14.01 -4.12 -32.82
C ARG A 153 -14.67 -2.73 -32.95
N LYS A 154 -16.00 -2.70 -33.11
CA LYS A 154 -16.77 -1.44 -33.14
C LYS A 154 -16.82 -0.76 -31.77
N LEU A 155 -16.98 -1.53 -30.69
CA LEU A 155 -16.97 -1.01 -29.32
C LEU A 155 -15.59 -0.47 -28.92
N PHE A 156 -14.50 -1.12 -29.36
CA PHE A 156 -13.13 -0.69 -29.07
C PHE A 156 -12.75 0.57 -29.86
N ALA A 157 -13.18 0.68 -31.12
CA ALA A 157 -13.07 1.93 -31.88
C ALA A 157 -13.84 3.08 -31.20
N PHE A 158 -15.01 2.78 -30.63
CA PHE A 158 -15.83 3.76 -29.89
C PHE A 158 -15.17 4.21 -28.57
N ILE A 159 -14.63 3.28 -27.78
CA ILE A 159 -13.92 3.60 -26.53
C ILE A 159 -12.61 4.35 -26.80
N SER A 160 -11.90 4.02 -27.89
CA SER A 160 -10.69 4.74 -28.31
C SER A 160 -10.99 6.17 -28.77
N GLN A 161 -12.11 6.41 -29.48
CA GLN A 161 -12.58 7.75 -29.82
C GLN A 161 -13.00 8.58 -28.59
N ILE A 162 -13.66 7.96 -27.60
CA ILE A 162 -14.03 8.63 -26.35
C ILE A 162 -12.78 8.98 -25.51
N GLY A 163 -11.79 8.08 -25.46
CA GLY A 163 -10.51 8.32 -24.78
C GLY A 163 -9.66 9.41 -25.43
N ALA A 164 -9.72 9.55 -26.76
CA ALA A 164 -9.05 10.62 -27.49
C ALA A 164 -9.71 12.00 -27.24
N SER A 165 -11.04 12.06 -27.11
CA SER A 165 -11.76 13.31 -26.85
C SER A 165 -11.47 13.89 -25.45
N ASN A 166 -11.16 13.06 -24.45
CA ASN A 166 -10.88 13.52 -23.08
C ASN A 166 -9.42 13.95 -22.83
N LYS A 167 -8.51 13.75 -23.79
CA LYS A 167 -7.14 14.32 -23.74
C LYS A 167 -7.03 15.69 -24.41
N VAL A 168 -8.06 16.16 -25.12
CA VAL A 168 -8.06 17.49 -25.76
C VAL A 168 -8.60 18.60 -24.83
N ASN A 169 -9.39 18.26 -23.80
CA ASN A 169 -9.99 19.23 -22.85
C ASN A 169 -9.20 19.42 -21.55
N LYS A 170 -7.86 19.42 -21.62
CA LYS A 170 -6.97 19.88 -20.54
C LYS A 170 -5.96 20.92 -21.02
N ASN A 171 -6.43 21.85 -21.86
CA ASN A 171 -5.74 23.11 -22.13
C ASN A 171 -6.75 24.25 -21.97
N TYR A 172 -7.14 24.53 -20.73
CA TYR A 172 -7.47 25.85 -20.17
C TYR A 172 -7.28 25.75 -18.65
#